data_AF-A0A2E5WVG5-F1
#
_entry.id   AF-A0A2E5WVG5-F1
#
_cell.length_a   1.000
_cell.length_b   1.000
_cell.length_c   1.000
_cell.angle_alpha   90.00
_cell.angle_beta   90.00
_cell.angle_gamma   90.00
#
_symmetry.space_group_name_H-M   'P 1'
#
loop_
_entity.id
_entity.type
_entity.pdbx_description
1 polymer ?
#
loop_
_entity_poly.entity_id
_entity_poly.type
_entity_poly.pdbx_seq_one_letter_code
_entity_poly.pdbx_strand_id
1 'polypeptide(L)'
;MYALLGLRAAAAREVPLAHLAARHLPSYLCGAYLGADVGTVPAATCVDTDTHVGYGAQRFAKSPITGGAVKPWVLSMGVEQFTPRQIHDLLYGRAHIAFGWAVKDRPLEVPWEKLPEYFAEVLQDAQELHGPSERQLAYALGWMTHVIGDGLIKSVAPGVDLHLLDGKYTPANRPIQDLVTFHEVGIKDLKLDWPSLLSDMVDAPIEPLQAHYMRVGKARGQLAKTFHRGWEPGLQLLLLEVMAVNRRYQRVRNGRILKQLALRKTAKGLQCDPILSDRAKGLQYTEMMALAEKANFRHALWQMGEAIAKTFAEVQRLAPEIAGGDRLDRPSWDDLTRQWRRR
;
A
#
# COMPACT_ATOMS: atom_id res chain seq x y z
N MET A 1 0.49 6.05 -5.13
CA MET A 1 0.05 7.41 -5.54
C MET A 1 -1.12 7.90 -4.70
N TYR A 2 -2.27 7.19 -4.67
CA TYR A 2 -3.46 7.64 -3.90
C TYR A 2 -3.16 7.92 -2.43
N ALA A 3 -2.22 7.20 -1.78
CA ALA A 3 -1.82 7.48 -0.40
C ALA A 3 -1.20 8.88 -0.22
N LEU A 4 -0.35 9.33 -1.15
CA LEU A 4 0.22 10.68 -1.10
C LEU A 4 -0.83 11.75 -1.36
N LEU A 5 -1.74 11.51 -2.30
CA LEU A 5 -2.83 12.44 -2.61
C LEU A 5 -3.86 12.52 -1.49
N GLY A 6 -4.23 11.38 -0.90
CA GLY A 6 -5.12 11.31 0.26
C GLY A 6 -4.53 12.00 1.48
N LEU A 7 -3.23 11.82 1.73
CA LEU A 7 -2.53 12.54 2.80
C LEU A 7 -2.57 14.06 2.57
N ARG A 8 -2.30 14.52 1.34
CA ARG A 8 -2.39 15.95 0.99
C ARG A 8 -3.81 16.50 1.12
N ALA A 9 -4.82 15.76 0.67
CA ALA A 9 -6.22 16.15 0.79
C ALA A 9 -6.67 16.21 2.26
N ALA A 10 -6.25 15.27 3.09
CA ALA A 10 -6.52 15.27 4.53
C ALA A 10 -5.82 16.45 5.23
N ALA A 11 -4.55 16.72 4.88
CA ALA A 11 -3.81 17.86 5.40
C ALA A 11 -4.42 19.21 5.00
N ALA A 12 -4.90 19.35 3.76
CA ALA A 12 -5.58 20.55 3.28
C ALA A 12 -6.91 20.83 4.02
N ARG A 13 -7.47 19.81 4.69
CA ARG A 13 -8.66 19.90 5.54
C ARG A 13 -8.32 19.97 7.02
N GLU A 14 -7.04 20.10 7.34
CA GLU A 14 -6.52 20.17 8.70
C GLU A 14 -6.88 18.94 9.56
N VAL A 15 -7.08 17.78 8.94
CA VAL A 15 -7.35 16.53 9.69
C VAL A 15 -6.10 16.17 10.50
N PRO A 16 -6.16 16.11 11.84
CA PRO A 16 -4.96 15.91 12.66
C PRO A 16 -4.19 14.61 12.38
N LEU A 17 -4.88 13.51 12.04
CA LEU A 17 -4.24 12.25 11.61
C LEU A 17 -3.30 12.44 10.41
N ALA A 18 -3.56 13.42 9.54
CA ALA A 18 -2.68 13.72 8.41
C ALA A 18 -1.31 14.24 8.89
N HIS A 19 -1.27 15.03 9.96
CA HIS A 19 -0.01 15.52 10.52
C HIS A 19 0.81 14.38 11.12
N LEU A 20 0.17 13.44 11.81
CA LEU A 20 0.82 12.24 12.34
C LEU A 20 1.41 11.40 11.19
N ALA A 21 0.62 11.10 10.16
CA ALA A 21 1.08 10.35 9.00
C ALA A 21 2.24 11.05 8.27
N ALA A 22 2.21 12.37 8.15
CA ALA A 22 3.27 13.15 7.52
C ALA A 22 4.59 13.13 8.32
N ARG A 23 4.53 13.16 9.66
CA ARG A 23 5.73 13.03 10.53
C ARG A 23 6.44 11.69 10.35
N HIS A 24 5.68 10.64 10.06
CA HIS A 24 6.17 9.26 9.90
C HIS A 24 5.91 8.73 8.49
N LEU A 25 6.18 9.58 7.49
CA LEU A 25 5.87 9.29 6.09
C LEU A 25 6.40 7.93 5.60
N PRO A 26 7.63 7.49 5.93
CA PRO A 26 8.11 6.16 5.53
C PRO A 26 7.21 5.01 6.02
N SER A 27 6.80 5.03 7.29
CA SER A 27 5.90 4.01 7.85
C SER A 27 4.49 4.11 7.28
N TYR A 28 3.98 5.33 7.07
CA TYR A 28 2.71 5.55 6.37
C TYR A 28 2.71 4.97 4.96
N LEU A 29 3.72 5.29 4.15
CA LEU A 29 3.85 4.73 2.79
C LEU A 29 4.05 3.23 2.83
N CYS A 30 4.75 2.73 3.85
CA CYS A 30 4.94 1.31 4.01
C CYS A 30 3.64 0.56 4.32
N GLY A 31 2.77 1.12 5.16
CA GLY A 31 1.43 0.59 5.38
C GLY A 31 0.56 0.68 4.13
N ALA A 32 0.65 1.80 3.40
CA ALA A 32 -0.10 2.01 2.17
C ALA A 32 0.29 1.08 1.02
N TYR A 33 1.54 0.62 0.99
CA TYR A 33 1.99 -0.35 0.00
C TYR A 33 1.88 -1.77 0.56
N LEU A 34 2.63 -2.09 1.62
CA LEU A 34 2.83 -3.45 2.12
C LEU A 34 1.83 -3.88 3.21
N GLY A 35 1.04 -2.96 3.75
CA GLY A 35 0.06 -3.26 4.81
C GLY A 35 -1.10 -4.14 4.34
N ALA A 36 -1.43 -4.10 3.03
CA ALA A 36 -2.45 -4.93 2.40
C ALA A 36 -1.89 -5.86 1.30
N ASP A 37 -0.74 -5.51 0.69
CA ASP A 37 -0.05 -6.36 -0.30
C ASP A 37 0.79 -7.49 0.34
N VAL A 38 0.13 -8.33 1.15
CA VAL A 38 0.74 -9.54 1.74
C VAL A 38 1.30 -10.52 0.69
N GLY A 39 0.87 -10.37 -0.57
CA GLY A 39 1.38 -11.10 -1.72
C GLY A 39 2.69 -10.58 -2.31
N THR A 40 3.38 -9.63 -1.66
CA THR A 40 4.70 -9.09 -2.09
C THR A 40 5.85 -10.08 -1.87
N VAL A 41 5.65 -11.33 -2.27
CA VAL A 41 6.64 -12.41 -2.23
C VAL A 41 7.10 -12.76 -3.65
N PRO A 42 8.27 -13.41 -3.81
CA PRO A 42 8.65 -13.94 -5.11
C PRO A 42 7.63 -14.94 -5.62
N ALA A 43 7.42 -14.97 -6.93
CA ALA A 43 6.63 -16.03 -7.56
C ALA A 43 7.50 -17.26 -7.86
N ALA A 44 8.75 -17.03 -8.26
CA ALA A 44 9.67 -18.05 -8.71
C ALA A 44 11.12 -17.66 -8.45
N THR A 45 12.02 -18.62 -8.64
CA THR A 45 13.47 -18.42 -8.61
C THR A 45 14.05 -18.83 -9.97
N CYS A 46 14.87 -17.97 -10.56
CA CYS A 46 15.60 -18.29 -11.78
C CYS A 46 16.65 -19.37 -11.45
N VAL A 47 16.65 -20.49 -12.18
CA VAL A 47 17.57 -21.61 -11.92
C VAL A 47 19.02 -21.20 -12.18
N ASP A 48 19.27 -20.44 -13.24
CA ASP A 48 20.62 -20.08 -13.69
C ASP A 48 21.34 -19.11 -12.73
N THR A 49 20.58 -18.30 -11.98
CA THR A 49 21.12 -17.17 -11.18
C THR A 49 20.73 -17.22 -9.71
N ASP A 50 19.93 -18.22 -9.32
CA ASP A 50 19.24 -18.34 -8.02
C ASP A 50 18.48 -17.06 -7.60
N THR A 51 18.16 -16.18 -8.55
CA THR A 51 17.55 -14.90 -8.27
C THR A 51 16.03 -15.02 -8.22
N HIS A 52 15.43 -14.53 -7.14
CA HIS A 52 13.98 -14.42 -6.97
C HIS A 52 13.34 -13.46 -7.98
N VAL A 53 12.27 -13.89 -8.64
CA VAL A 53 11.56 -13.17 -9.72
C VAL A 53 10.04 -13.28 -9.60
N GLY A 54 9.33 -12.37 -10.28
CA GLY A 54 7.88 -12.32 -10.31
C GLY A 54 7.24 -11.57 -9.15
N TYR A 55 5.96 -11.82 -8.89
CA TYR A 55 5.22 -11.19 -7.81
C TYR A 55 4.02 -12.05 -7.41
N GLY A 56 3.96 -12.47 -6.15
CA GLY A 56 2.85 -13.23 -5.59
C GLY A 56 2.55 -14.51 -6.38
N ALA A 57 1.26 -14.79 -6.61
CA ALA A 57 0.78 -16.02 -7.23
C ALA A 57 0.90 -16.06 -8.78
N GLN A 58 1.73 -15.19 -9.37
CA GLN A 58 2.00 -15.20 -10.81
C GLN A 58 2.70 -16.51 -11.23
N ARG A 59 2.46 -16.95 -12.47
CA ARG A 59 3.12 -18.13 -13.05
C ARG A 59 4.09 -17.69 -14.14
N PHE A 60 5.28 -18.29 -14.13
CA PHE A 60 6.33 -18.04 -15.11
C PHE A 60 6.69 -19.36 -15.78
N ALA A 61 6.68 -19.38 -17.11
CA ALA A 61 7.23 -20.48 -17.88
C ALA A 61 8.76 -20.39 -17.98
N LYS A 62 9.30 -19.15 -17.99
CA LYS A 62 10.72 -18.84 -18.16
C LYS A 62 11.14 -17.66 -17.30
N SER A 63 12.43 -17.60 -17.01
CA SER A 63 13.05 -16.51 -16.25
C SER A 63 12.94 -15.20 -17.03
N PRO A 64 12.44 -14.10 -16.43
CA PRO A 64 12.46 -12.79 -17.07
C PRO A 64 13.86 -12.17 -17.14
N ILE A 65 14.86 -12.80 -16.50
CA ILE A 65 16.24 -12.33 -16.48
C ILE A 65 17.05 -12.99 -17.61
N THR A 66 16.95 -14.32 -17.73
CA THR A 66 17.80 -15.12 -18.64
C THR A 66 17.04 -15.78 -19.79
N GLY A 67 15.70 -15.83 -19.73
CA GLY A 67 14.88 -16.68 -20.61
C GLY A 67 14.97 -18.18 -20.30
N GLY A 68 15.78 -18.58 -19.31
CA GLY A 68 15.98 -19.97 -18.88
C GLY A 68 14.90 -20.50 -17.95
N ALA A 69 15.18 -21.62 -17.29
CA ALA A 69 14.23 -22.31 -16.41
C ALA A 69 13.96 -21.53 -15.10
N VAL A 70 12.78 -21.77 -14.53
CA VAL A 70 12.38 -21.25 -13.22
C VAL A 70 11.83 -22.37 -12.33
N LYS A 71 12.14 -22.29 -11.03
CA LYS A 71 11.51 -23.12 -9.98
C LYS A 71 10.46 -22.27 -9.24
N PRO A 72 9.26 -22.79 -8.95
CA PRO A 72 8.30 -22.10 -8.08
C PRO A 72 8.94 -21.74 -6.74
N TRP A 73 8.69 -20.53 -6.25
CA TRP A 73 9.17 -20.13 -4.93
C TRP A 73 8.25 -20.68 -3.84
N VAL A 74 8.83 -21.04 -2.70
CA VAL A 74 8.11 -21.47 -1.49
C VAL A 74 8.72 -20.80 -0.28
N LEU A 75 7.88 -20.46 0.70
CA LEU A 75 8.30 -20.10 2.05
C LEU A 75 8.39 -21.37 2.88
N SER A 76 9.56 -21.66 3.43
CA SER A 76 9.75 -22.80 4.35
C SER A 76 9.76 -22.32 5.79
N MET A 77 8.93 -22.95 6.64
CA MET A 77 8.83 -22.69 8.07
C MET A 77 8.95 -24.02 8.82
N GLY A 78 10.19 -24.43 9.11
CA GLY A 78 10.47 -25.77 9.63
C GLY A 78 10.06 -26.84 8.62
N VAL A 79 9.12 -27.70 8.98
CA VAL A 79 8.58 -28.76 8.09
C VAL A 79 7.46 -28.27 7.18
N GLU A 80 6.88 -27.09 7.46
CA GLU A 80 5.80 -26.53 6.67
C GLU A 80 6.34 -25.76 5.47
N GLN A 81 5.60 -25.81 4.37
CA GLN A 81 5.91 -25.05 3.15
C GLN A 81 4.66 -24.35 2.63
N PHE A 82 4.83 -23.07 2.29
CA PHE A 82 3.75 -22.24 1.78
C PHE A 82 4.12 -21.68 0.40
N THR A 83 3.30 -21.97 -0.59
CA THR A 83 3.36 -21.33 -1.90
C THR A 83 2.81 -19.89 -1.83
N PRO A 84 3.19 -19.00 -2.75
CA PRO A 84 2.60 -17.66 -2.85
C PRO A 84 1.07 -17.66 -2.95
N ARG A 85 0.49 -18.69 -3.59
CA ARG A 85 -0.98 -18.83 -3.67
C ARG A 85 -1.60 -19.18 -2.33
N GLN A 86 -1.00 -20.09 -1.58
CA GLN A 86 -1.48 -20.40 -0.22
C GLN A 86 -1.36 -19.18 0.71
N ILE A 87 -0.25 -18.44 0.64
CA ILE A 87 -0.09 -17.18 1.40
C ILE A 87 -1.20 -16.19 1.05
N HIS A 88 -1.47 -16.00 -0.24
CA HIS A 88 -2.56 -15.15 -0.71
C HIS A 88 -3.91 -15.61 -0.17
N ASP A 89 -4.25 -16.89 -0.33
CA ASP A 89 -5.55 -17.42 0.06
C ASP A 89 -5.79 -17.37 1.58
N LEU A 90 -4.72 -17.45 2.38
CA LEU A 90 -4.80 -17.36 3.84
C LEU A 90 -4.85 -15.93 4.37
N LEU A 91 -4.19 -14.97 3.71
CA LEU A 91 -3.92 -13.63 4.27
C LEU A 91 -4.54 -12.47 3.49
N TYR A 92 -4.85 -12.61 2.19
CA TYR A 92 -5.23 -11.47 1.35
C TYR A 92 -6.56 -10.81 1.77
N GLY A 93 -7.60 -11.60 2.03
CA GLY A 93 -8.87 -11.08 2.56
C GLY A 93 -8.71 -10.45 3.94
N ARG A 94 -7.87 -11.04 4.79
CA ARG A 94 -7.54 -10.51 6.12
C ARG A 94 -6.85 -9.16 6.07
N ALA A 95 -6.00 -8.96 5.06
CA ALA A 95 -5.27 -7.70 4.86
C ALA A 95 -6.17 -6.59 4.28
N HIS A 96 -7.16 -6.94 3.47
CA HIS A 96 -8.10 -5.97 2.88
C HIS A 96 -9.36 -5.73 3.70
N ILE A 97 -9.68 -6.64 4.63
CA ILE A 97 -10.80 -6.69 5.57
C ILE A 97 -12.22 -6.63 4.98
N ALA A 98 -12.49 -5.77 4.01
CA ALA A 98 -13.79 -5.57 3.37
C ALA A 98 -13.99 -6.37 2.08
N PHE A 99 -12.93 -6.95 1.52
CA PHE A 99 -12.99 -7.72 0.27
C PHE A 99 -11.79 -8.65 0.13
N GLY A 100 -11.78 -9.45 -0.93
CA GLY A 100 -10.66 -10.35 -1.24
C GLY A 100 -10.65 -11.63 -0.41
N TRP A 101 -11.71 -11.91 0.34
CA TRP A 101 -11.86 -13.16 1.07
C TRP A 101 -12.17 -14.32 0.13
N ALA A 102 -11.70 -15.50 0.50
CA ALA A 102 -12.16 -16.74 -0.12
C ALA A 102 -13.68 -16.87 0.06
N VAL A 103 -14.36 -17.57 -0.85
CA VAL A 103 -15.83 -17.70 -0.85
C VAL A 103 -16.37 -18.16 0.51
N LYS A 104 -15.71 -19.15 1.13
CA LYS A 104 -16.07 -19.69 2.45
C LYS A 104 -15.92 -18.70 3.60
N ASP A 105 -15.05 -17.70 3.44
CA ASP A 105 -14.68 -16.74 4.47
C ASP A 105 -15.31 -15.35 4.26
N ARG A 106 -16.14 -15.17 3.22
CA ARG A 106 -16.90 -13.93 2.97
C ARG A 106 -17.69 -13.43 4.18
N PRO A 107 -18.31 -14.27 5.04
CA PRO A 107 -18.99 -13.79 6.25
C PRO A 107 -18.07 -13.07 7.26
N LEU A 108 -16.75 -13.11 7.07
CA LEU A 108 -15.78 -12.37 7.88
C LEU A 108 -15.53 -10.95 7.37
N GLU A 109 -16.03 -10.60 6.18
CA GLU A 109 -15.89 -9.26 5.58
C GLU A 109 -16.44 -8.17 6.51
N VAL A 110 -15.67 -7.10 6.65
CA VAL A 110 -16.14 -5.87 7.29
C VAL A 110 -16.96 -5.11 6.26
N PRO A 111 -18.25 -4.81 6.52
CA PRO A 111 -19.04 -4.01 5.59
C PRO A 111 -18.39 -2.65 5.32
N TRP A 112 -18.48 -2.15 4.10
CA TRP A 112 -17.76 -0.95 3.65
C TRP A 112 -18.09 0.28 4.52
N GLU A 113 -19.35 0.43 4.90
CA GLU A 113 -19.85 1.49 5.77
C GLU A 113 -19.31 1.43 7.21
N LYS A 114 -18.83 0.26 7.65
CA LYS A 114 -18.23 0.05 8.98
C LYS A 114 -16.70 0.17 8.98
N LEU A 115 -16.09 0.44 7.83
CA LEU A 115 -14.65 0.62 7.75
C LEU A 115 -14.13 1.72 8.69
N PRO A 116 -14.74 2.92 8.80
CA PRO A 116 -14.26 3.92 9.74
C PRO A 116 -14.29 3.46 11.20
N GLU A 117 -15.31 2.69 11.60
CA GLU A 117 -15.41 2.11 12.94
C GLU A 117 -14.28 1.10 13.19
N TYR A 118 -14.09 0.16 12.26
CA TYR A 118 -13.00 -0.83 12.34
C TYR A 118 -11.62 -0.15 12.42
N PHE A 119 -11.41 0.88 11.61
CA PHE A 119 -10.17 1.65 11.57
C PHE A 119 -9.90 2.41 12.87
N ALA A 120 -10.93 3.05 13.44
CA ALA A 120 -10.82 3.75 14.71
C ALA A 120 -10.45 2.79 15.85
N GLU A 121 -11.11 1.63 15.92
CA GLU A 121 -10.82 0.61 16.93
C GLU A 121 -9.40 0.04 16.78
N VAL A 122 -8.89 -0.12 15.55
CA VAL A 122 -7.49 -0.50 15.32
C VAL A 122 -6.51 0.53 15.89
N LEU A 123 -6.77 1.83 15.72
CA LEU A 123 -5.87 2.88 16.22
C LEU A 123 -5.91 2.99 17.75
N GLN A 124 -7.10 2.87 18.33
CA GLN A 124 -7.29 2.83 19.79
C GLN A 124 -6.52 1.66 20.41
N ASP A 125 -6.73 0.46 19.87
CA ASP A 125 -6.06 -0.74 20.35
C ASP A 125 -4.54 -0.67 20.15
N ALA A 126 -4.06 -0.01 19.09
CA ALA A 126 -2.62 0.10 18.82
C ALA A 126 -1.87 0.76 19.97
N GLN A 127 -2.42 1.84 20.53
CA GLN A 127 -1.79 2.55 21.65
C GLN A 127 -1.74 1.67 22.91
N GLU A 128 -2.84 0.96 23.21
CA GLU A 128 -2.93 0.09 24.38
C GLU A 128 -2.03 -1.16 24.27
N LEU A 129 -2.00 -1.79 23.08
CA LEU A 129 -1.34 -3.07 22.87
C LEU A 129 0.16 -2.95 22.56
N HIS A 130 0.57 -1.82 21.97
CA HIS A 130 1.92 -1.65 21.43
C HIS A 130 2.63 -0.37 21.89
N GLY A 131 1.98 0.42 22.76
CA GLY A 131 2.54 1.63 23.35
C GLY A 131 2.37 2.88 22.48
N PRO A 132 2.89 4.03 22.92
CA PRO A 132 2.59 5.35 22.35
C PRO A 132 3.30 5.65 21.01
N SER A 133 3.79 4.62 20.31
CA SER A 133 4.55 4.82 19.08
C SER A 133 3.65 5.31 17.94
N GLU A 134 3.81 6.58 17.56
CA GLU A 134 3.15 7.17 16.39
C GLU A 134 3.46 6.44 15.08
N ARG A 135 4.59 5.73 15.02
CA ARG A 135 5.03 5.03 13.81
C ARG A 135 4.06 3.92 13.39
N GLN A 136 3.50 3.18 14.35
CA GLN A 136 2.52 2.14 14.09
C GLN A 136 1.16 2.73 13.69
N LEU A 137 0.78 3.84 14.30
CA LEU A 137 -0.41 4.59 13.91
C LEU A 137 -0.29 5.08 12.47
N ALA A 138 0.87 5.64 12.09
CA ALA A 138 1.15 6.05 10.72
C ALA A 138 1.07 4.86 9.75
N TYR A 139 1.62 3.70 10.11
CA TYR A 139 1.50 2.47 9.32
C TYR A 139 0.03 2.04 9.13
N ALA A 140 -0.77 2.05 10.20
CA ALA A 140 -2.19 1.74 10.11
C ALA A 140 -2.94 2.75 9.22
N LEU A 141 -2.69 4.05 9.36
CA LEU A 141 -3.24 5.08 8.46
C LEU A 141 -2.88 4.80 7.00
N GLY A 142 -1.63 4.40 6.74
CA GLY A 142 -1.19 3.94 5.44
C GLY A 142 -2.04 2.79 4.93
N TRP A 143 -2.15 1.73 5.71
CA TRP A 143 -2.96 0.55 5.39
C TRP A 143 -4.43 0.91 5.09
N MET A 144 -5.04 1.80 5.85
CA MET A 144 -6.40 2.29 5.58
C MET A 144 -6.51 2.90 4.19
N THR A 145 -5.52 3.71 3.79
CA THR A 145 -5.53 4.32 2.45
C THR A 145 -5.44 3.27 1.34
N HIS A 146 -4.74 2.16 1.58
CA HIS A 146 -4.73 1.04 0.67
C HIS A 146 -6.11 0.43 0.55
N VAL A 147 -6.74 0.04 1.66
CA VAL A 147 -8.06 -0.58 1.66
C VAL A 147 -9.08 0.28 0.92
N ILE A 148 -9.10 1.59 1.19
CA ILE A 148 -10.00 2.54 0.53
C ILE A 148 -9.64 2.69 -0.96
N GLY A 149 -8.38 2.96 -1.29
CA GLY A 149 -7.93 3.18 -2.67
C GLY A 149 -8.18 1.96 -3.56
N ASP A 150 -7.81 0.77 -3.07
CA ASP A 150 -8.00 -0.48 -3.79
C ASP A 150 -9.47 -0.86 -3.92
N GLY A 151 -10.28 -0.64 -2.88
CA GLY A 151 -11.71 -0.87 -2.95
C GLY A 151 -12.40 0.01 -4.01
N LEU A 152 -12.00 1.27 -4.13
CA LEU A 152 -12.53 2.19 -5.14
C LEU A 152 -12.10 1.82 -6.56
N ILE A 153 -10.80 1.60 -6.79
CA ILE A 153 -10.29 1.32 -8.15
C ILE A 153 -10.77 -0.04 -8.65
N LYS A 154 -10.91 -1.03 -7.76
CA LYS A 154 -11.45 -2.37 -8.08
C LYS A 154 -12.99 -2.41 -8.14
N SER A 155 -13.67 -1.28 -7.94
CA SER A 155 -15.14 -1.16 -7.90
C SER A 155 -15.82 -2.03 -6.83
N VAL A 156 -15.11 -2.32 -5.73
CA VAL A 156 -15.73 -2.88 -4.51
C VAL A 156 -16.69 -1.85 -3.91
N ALA A 157 -16.31 -0.57 -3.96
CA ALA A 157 -17.17 0.54 -3.61
C ALA A 157 -17.33 1.51 -4.79
N PRO A 158 -18.48 2.18 -4.91
CA PRO A 158 -18.65 3.28 -5.86
C PRO A 158 -17.81 4.48 -5.42
N GLY A 159 -17.60 5.44 -6.33
CA GLY A 159 -16.95 6.72 -6.00
C GLY A 159 -15.75 7.08 -6.87
N VAL A 160 -15.36 6.21 -7.81
CA VAL A 160 -14.40 6.54 -8.85
C VAL A 160 -15.03 6.31 -10.23
N ASP A 161 -15.05 7.37 -11.02
CA ASP A 161 -15.40 7.32 -12.44
C ASP A 161 -14.11 7.20 -13.26
N LEU A 162 -13.86 6.01 -13.79
CA LEU A 162 -12.70 5.75 -14.61
C LEU A 162 -13.00 4.61 -15.57
N HIS A 163 -12.81 4.91 -16.86
CA HIS A 163 -12.81 3.92 -17.92
C HIS A 163 -11.63 4.22 -18.84
N LEU A 164 -10.59 3.38 -18.78
CA LEU A 164 -9.38 3.51 -19.60
C LEU A 164 -9.54 2.73 -20.92
N LEU A 165 -8.71 1.70 -21.15
CA LEU A 165 -8.66 0.99 -22.42
C LEU A 165 -9.84 0.03 -22.59
N ASP A 166 -10.10 -0.79 -21.58
CA ASP A 166 -11.11 -1.85 -21.61
C ASP A 166 -11.87 -2.00 -20.27
N GLY A 167 -11.93 -0.92 -19.50
CA GLY A 167 -12.62 -0.89 -18.21
C GLY A 167 -11.93 0.01 -17.18
N LYS A 168 -12.32 -0.15 -15.91
CA LYS A 168 -11.75 0.62 -14.78
C LYS A 168 -10.40 0.08 -14.33
N TYR A 169 -10.35 -1.20 -13.97
CA TYR A 169 -9.16 -1.87 -13.46
C TYR A 169 -8.98 -3.22 -14.16
N THR A 170 -8.11 -3.23 -15.17
CA THR A 170 -7.77 -4.42 -15.95
C THR A 170 -6.26 -4.58 -16.01
N PRO A 171 -5.74 -5.79 -16.30
CA PRO A 171 -4.31 -5.99 -16.50
C PRO A 171 -3.73 -5.08 -17.61
N ALA A 172 -4.50 -4.80 -18.68
CA ALA A 172 -4.07 -3.96 -19.78
C ALA A 172 -4.02 -2.46 -19.44
N ASN A 173 -4.82 -2.02 -18.46
CA ASN A 173 -4.78 -0.65 -17.95
C ASN A 173 -3.59 -0.36 -17.05
N ARG A 174 -2.98 -1.40 -16.45
CA ARG A 174 -1.95 -1.23 -15.42
C ARG A 174 -0.73 -0.42 -15.91
N PRO A 175 -0.15 -0.68 -17.09
CA PRO A 175 0.94 0.14 -17.61
C PRO A 175 0.59 1.62 -17.76
N ILE A 176 -0.63 1.94 -18.20
CA ILE A 176 -1.10 3.32 -18.37
C ILE A 176 -1.15 4.01 -17.00
N GLN A 177 -1.79 3.36 -16.01
CA GLN A 177 -1.89 3.87 -14.64
C GLN A 177 -0.51 4.08 -14.02
N ASP A 178 0.38 3.09 -14.11
CA ASP A 178 1.72 3.17 -13.50
C ASP A 178 2.56 4.26 -14.16
N LEU A 179 2.57 4.37 -15.50
CA LEU A 179 3.37 5.38 -16.21
C LEU A 179 2.87 6.81 -15.96
N VAL A 180 1.55 7.05 -15.99
CA VAL A 180 0.98 8.38 -15.71
C VAL A 180 1.21 8.77 -14.24
N THR A 181 0.98 7.84 -13.30
CA THR A 181 1.22 8.15 -11.88
C THR A 181 2.69 8.37 -11.57
N PHE A 182 3.59 7.62 -12.20
CA PHE A 182 5.03 7.74 -11.95
C PHE A 182 5.60 9.04 -12.54
N HIS A 183 5.38 9.30 -13.83
CA HIS A 183 6.02 10.43 -14.53
C HIS A 183 5.20 11.71 -14.44
N GLU A 184 3.96 11.68 -14.90
CA GLU A 184 3.18 12.90 -15.07
C GLU A 184 2.70 13.45 -13.73
N VAL A 185 2.16 12.60 -12.86
CA VAL A 185 1.71 13.05 -11.53
C VAL A 185 2.89 13.08 -10.56
N GLY A 186 3.65 11.99 -10.46
CA GLY A 186 4.71 11.87 -9.44
C GLY A 186 5.87 12.82 -9.67
N ILE A 187 6.58 12.68 -10.78
CA ILE A 187 7.79 13.47 -11.06
C ILE A 187 7.42 14.90 -11.48
N LYS A 188 6.52 15.07 -12.45
CA LYS A 188 6.24 16.38 -13.05
C LYS A 188 5.37 17.26 -12.15
N ASP A 189 4.24 16.77 -11.66
CA ASP A 189 3.31 17.60 -10.87
C ASP A 189 3.74 17.69 -9.39
N LEU A 190 4.10 16.56 -8.78
CA LEU A 190 4.38 16.47 -7.33
C LEU A 190 5.87 16.56 -6.95
N LYS A 191 6.79 16.55 -7.92
CA LYS A 191 8.25 16.60 -7.73
C LYS A 191 8.79 15.50 -6.81
N LEU A 192 8.23 14.30 -6.92
CA LEU A 192 8.62 13.17 -6.08
C LEU A 192 9.96 12.56 -6.50
N ASP A 193 10.77 12.23 -5.50
CA ASP A 193 11.93 11.34 -5.65
C ASP A 193 11.48 9.89 -5.36
N TRP A 194 11.04 9.18 -6.39
CA TRP A 194 10.58 7.80 -6.26
C TRP A 194 11.65 6.85 -5.72
N PRO A 195 12.91 6.85 -6.19
CA PRO A 195 13.98 6.05 -5.60
C PRO A 195 14.08 6.21 -4.08
N SER A 196 14.17 7.46 -3.58
CA SER A 196 14.29 7.72 -2.14
C SER A 196 13.06 7.27 -1.38
N LEU A 197 11.85 7.62 -1.85
CA LEU A 197 10.60 7.21 -1.21
C LEU A 197 10.44 5.68 -1.12
N LEU A 198 10.80 4.96 -2.19
CA LEU A 198 10.72 3.50 -2.21
C LEU A 198 11.77 2.85 -1.32
N SER A 199 12.95 3.45 -1.17
CA SER A 199 13.99 2.99 -0.24
C SER A 199 13.55 3.18 1.22
N ASP A 200 13.14 4.40 1.58
CA ASP A 200 12.70 4.74 2.94
C ASP A 200 11.53 3.84 3.38
N MET A 201 10.60 3.59 2.46
CA MET A 201 9.45 2.71 2.70
C MET A 201 9.86 1.28 3.07
N VAL A 202 10.84 0.68 2.38
CA VAL A 202 11.25 -0.72 2.66
C VAL A 202 12.18 -0.84 3.86
N ASP A 203 12.82 0.26 4.26
CA ASP A 203 13.65 0.34 5.45
C ASP A 203 12.84 0.68 6.71
N ALA A 204 11.58 1.09 6.55
CA ALA A 204 10.64 1.23 7.65
C ALA A 204 10.47 -0.11 8.42
N PRO A 205 10.47 -0.08 9.77
CA PRO A 205 10.29 -1.27 10.58
C PRO A 205 9.03 -2.07 10.25
N ILE A 206 9.09 -3.36 10.59
CA ILE A 206 7.92 -4.24 10.57
C ILE A 206 7.06 -3.86 11.78
N GLU A 207 5.80 -3.46 11.52
CA GLU A 207 4.88 -3.10 12.60
C GLU A 207 4.03 -4.32 13.01
N PRO A 208 4.10 -4.77 14.27
CA PRO A 208 3.35 -5.93 14.76
C PRO A 208 1.84 -5.70 14.74
N LEU A 209 1.40 -4.43 14.72
CA LEU A 209 0.00 -4.02 14.59
C LEU A 209 -0.70 -4.66 13.37
N GLN A 210 0.04 -5.05 12.33
CA GLN A 210 -0.52 -5.78 11.18
C GLN A 210 -1.20 -7.08 11.57
N ALA A 211 -0.68 -7.82 12.55
CA ALA A 211 -1.33 -9.03 13.03
C ALA A 211 -2.69 -8.73 13.68
N HIS A 212 -2.80 -7.59 14.37
CA HIS A 212 -4.02 -7.17 15.04
C HIS A 212 -5.12 -6.77 14.05
N TYR A 213 -4.83 -5.83 13.14
CA TYR A 213 -5.85 -5.38 12.19
C TYR A 213 -6.27 -6.46 11.18
N MET A 214 -5.41 -7.47 10.95
CA MET A 214 -5.74 -8.64 10.11
C MET A 214 -6.52 -9.73 10.87
N ARG A 215 -6.79 -9.56 12.17
CA ARG A 215 -7.36 -10.59 13.06
C ARG A 215 -6.57 -11.90 13.00
N VAL A 216 -5.24 -11.83 12.93
CA VAL A 216 -4.35 -13.01 13.05
C VAL A 216 -3.48 -12.96 14.30
N GLY A 217 -3.62 -11.93 15.14
CA GLY A 217 -3.11 -11.93 16.50
C GLY A 217 -4.09 -12.56 17.49
N LYS A 218 -3.76 -12.55 18.78
CA LYS A 218 -4.72 -12.89 19.83
C LYS A 218 -5.82 -11.81 19.89
N ALA A 219 -7.08 -12.23 19.92
CA ALA A 219 -8.23 -11.35 20.10
C ALA A 219 -8.13 -10.53 21.39
N ARG A 220 -8.02 -9.19 21.26
CA ARG A 220 -7.90 -8.22 22.36
C ARG A 220 -8.47 -6.86 21.95
N GLY A 221 -8.59 -5.96 22.91
CA GLY A 221 -8.97 -4.57 22.66
C GLY A 221 -10.45 -4.40 22.28
N GLN A 222 -10.79 -3.20 21.83
CA GLN A 222 -12.12 -2.85 21.35
C GLN A 222 -12.44 -3.56 20.03
N LEU A 223 -11.46 -3.73 19.15
CA LEU A 223 -11.65 -4.41 17.86
C LEU A 223 -12.19 -5.83 18.04
N ALA A 224 -11.66 -6.59 19.01
CA ALA A 224 -12.12 -7.95 19.28
C ALA A 224 -13.52 -8.00 19.90
N LYS A 225 -13.93 -6.96 20.63
CA LYS A 225 -15.28 -6.89 21.22
C LYS A 225 -16.33 -6.65 20.13
N THR A 226 -16.06 -5.72 19.21
CA THR A 226 -16.99 -5.37 18.12
C THR A 226 -16.96 -6.41 17.00
N PHE A 227 -15.75 -6.80 16.56
CA PHE A 227 -15.53 -7.77 15.48
C PHE A 227 -15.01 -9.11 16.02
N HIS A 228 -15.84 -9.79 16.82
CA HIS A 228 -15.49 -11.03 17.53
C HIS A 228 -15.21 -12.25 16.63
N ARG A 229 -15.62 -12.22 15.35
CA ARG A 229 -15.43 -13.34 14.40
C ARG A 229 -14.14 -13.19 13.59
N GLY A 230 -13.60 -14.31 13.14
CA GLY A 230 -12.50 -14.36 12.17
C GLY A 230 -11.10 -14.23 12.75
N TRP A 231 -10.95 -14.20 14.09
CA TRP A 231 -9.64 -14.23 14.75
C TRP A 231 -8.95 -15.59 14.55
N GLU A 232 -7.74 -15.56 13.99
CA GLU A 232 -6.95 -16.75 13.65
C GLU A 232 -5.50 -16.61 14.13
N PRO A 233 -5.25 -16.70 15.45
CA PRO A 233 -3.91 -16.53 16.02
C PRO A 233 -2.89 -17.56 15.51
N GLY A 234 -3.35 -18.71 15.00
CA GLY A 234 -2.46 -19.73 14.41
C GLY A 234 -1.69 -19.24 13.17
N LEU A 235 -2.19 -18.21 12.48
CA LEU A 235 -1.53 -17.62 11.31
C LEU A 235 -0.51 -16.54 11.67
N GLN A 236 -0.35 -16.17 12.95
CA GLN A 236 0.50 -15.05 13.34
C GLN A 236 1.96 -15.24 12.91
N LEU A 237 2.52 -16.44 13.12
CA LEU A 237 3.91 -16.74 12.75
C LEU A 237 4.10 -16.69 11.23
N LEU A 238 3.15 -17.24 10.47
CA LEU A 238 3.17 -17.17 9.01
C LEU A 238 3.18 -15.71 8.54
N LEU A 239 2.31 -14.87 9.12
CA LEU A 239 2.27 -13.46 8.77
C LEU A 239 3.61 -12.77 9.03
N LEU A 240 4.25 -13.00 10.17
CA LEU A 240 5.52 -12.36 10.50
C LEU A 240 6.65 -12.75 9.52
N GLU A 241 6.72 -14.03 9.14
CA GLU A 241 7.68 -14.50 8.13
C GLU A 241 7.37 -13.90 6.75
N VAL A 242 6.09 -13.84 6.38
CA VAL A 242 5.64 -13.20 5.15
C VAL A 242 6.01 -11.72 5.13
N MET A 243 5.80 -10.97 6.22
CA MET A 243 6.20 -9.56 6.35
C MET A 243 7.71 -9.38 6.18
N ALA A 244 8.53 -10.28 6.74
CA ALA A 244 9.98 -10.26 6.57
C ALA A 244 10.40 -10.53 5.11
N VAL A 245 9.78 -11.50 4.45
CA VAL A 245 9.98 -11.76 3.01
C VAL A 245 9.54 -10.55 2.18
N ASN A 246 8.37 -9.96 2.47
CA ASN A 246 7.85 -8.80 1.76
C ASN A 246 8.85 -7.65 1.78
N ARG A 247 9.42 -7.32 2.96
CA ARG A 247 10.45 -6.27 3.08
C ARG A 247 11.69 -6.58 2.26
N ARG A 248 12.27 -7.78 2.43
CA ARG A 248 13.47 -8.20 1.70
C ARG A 248 13.24 -8.19 0.18
N TYR A 249 12.10 -8.73 -0.26
CA TYR A 249 11.81 -8.86 -1.67
C TYR A 249 11.47 -7.52 -2.32
N GLN A 250 10.70 -6.68 -1.64
CA GLN A 250 10.37 -5.35 -2.16
C GLN A 250 11.62 -4.49 -2.37
N ARG A 251 12.64 -4.60 -1.50
CA ARG A 251 13.93 -3.92 -1.70
C ARG A 251 14.58 -4.26 -3.05
N VAL A 252 14.58 -5.55 -3.42
CA VAL A 252 15.09 -6.00 -4.73
C VAL A 252 14.15 -5.58 -5.87
N ARG A 253 12.84 -5.67 -5.66
CA ARG A 253 11.82 -5.39 -6.66
C ARG A 253 11.73 -3.90 -7.01
N ASN A 254 11.97 -2.99 -6.05
CA ASN A 254 11.99 -1.55 -6.27
C ASN A 254 12.90 -1.16 -7.44
N GLY A 255 14.14 -1.66 -7.46
CA GLY A 255 15.08 -1.38 -8.54
C GLY A 255 14.59 -1.87 -9.92
N ARG A 256 13.84 -2.98 -9.96
CA ARG A 256 13.27 -3.50 -11.21
C ARG A 256 12.09 -2.66 -11.68
N ILE A 257 11.22 -2.24 -10.76
CA ILE A 257 10.10 -1.34 -11.08
C ILE A 257 10.62 -0.01 -11.63
N LEU A 258 11.59 0.60 -10.95
CA LEU A 258 12.18 1.86 -11.39
C LEU A 258 12.78 1.74 -12.80
N LYS A 259 13.51 0.67 -13.09
CA LYS A 259 14.04 0.39 -14.42
C LYS A 259 12.95 0.18 -15.46
N GLN A 260 11.89 -0.56 -15.12
CA GLN A 260 10.78 -0.85 -16.03
C GLN A 260 9.94 0.40 -16.36
N LEU A 261 9.75 1.29 -15.38
CA LEU A 261 8.99 2.52 -15.58
C LEU A 261 9.81 3.63 -16.22
N ALA A 262 11.15 3.55 -16.25
CA ALA A 262 11.99 4.57 -16.87
C ALA A 262 11.68 4.75 -18.37
N LEU A 263 11.48 6.00 -18.79
CA LEU A 263 11.30 6.35 -20.20
C LEU A 263 12.65 6.45 -20.91
N ARG A 264 12.69 6.03 -22.17
CA ARG A 264 13.86 6.11 -23.04
C ARG A 264 13.62 7.16 -24.12
N LYS A 265 14.57 8.08 -24.30
CA LYS A 265 14.53 9.05 -25.40
C LYS A 265 14.98 8.38 -26.69
N THR A 266 14.15 8.47 -27.71
CA THR A 266 14.41 7.93 -29.06
C THR A 266 14.17 9.01 -30.12
N ALA A 267 14.47 8.72 -31.39
CA ALA A 267 14.11 9.59 -32.51
C ALA A 267 12.59 9.85 -32.62
N LYS A 268 11.76 8.92 -32.11
CA LYS A 268 10.30 9.03 -32.06
C LYS A 268 9.79 9.66 -30.75
N GLY A 269 10.66 10.32 -29.99
CA GLY A 269 10.33 10.90 -28.68
C GLY A 269 10.54 9.92 -27.51
N LEU A 270 9.87 10.22 -26.38
CA LEU A 270 9.93 9.38 -25.18
C LEU A 270 9.14 8.08 -25.39
N GLN A 271 9.77 6.96 -25.07
CA GLN A 271 9.22 5.62 -25.22
C GLN A 271 9.26 4.86 -23.90
N CYS A 272 8.22 4.07 -23.63
CA CYS A 272 8.17 3.18 -22.48
C CYS A 272 8.87 1.84 -22.77
N ASP A 273 9.03 1.01 -21.74
CA ASP A 273 9.55 -0.34 -21.93
C ASP A 273 8.63 -1.18 -22.84
N PRO A 274 9.16 -1.96 -23.81
CA PRO A 274 8.34 -2.76 -24.72
C PRO A 274 7.36 -3.71 -24.04
N ILE A 275 7.71 -4.24 -22.84
CA ILE A 275 6.81 -5.12 -22.09
C ILE A 275 5.58 -4.35 -21.57
N LEU A 276 5.75 -3.07 -21.23
CA LEU A 276 4.63 -2.21 -20.83
C LEU A 276 3.72 -1.91 -22.01
N SER A 277 4.30 -1.64 -23.19
CA SER A 277 3.55 -1.47 -24.43
C SER A 277 2.75 -2.73 -24.80
N ASP A 278 3.38 -3.90 -24.80
CA ASP A 278 2.74 -5.18 -25.12
C ASP A 278 1.54 -5.47 -24.21
N ARG A 279 1.73 -5.29 -22.89
CA ARG A 279 0.64 -5.43 -21.90
C ARG A 279 -0.50 -4.45 -22.13
N ALA A 280 -0.20 -3.24 -22.59
CA ALA A 280 -1.18 -2.23 -22.96
C ALA A 280 -1.66 -2.37 -24.42
N LYS A 281 -1.62 -3.59 -24.99
CA LYS A 281 -2.11 -3.92 -26.34
C LYS A 281 -1.38 -3.15 -27.45
N GLY A 282 -0.08 -2.94 -27.29
CA GLY A 282 0.79 -2.30 -28.28
C GLY A 282 0.82 -0.77 -28.25
N LEU A 283 0.10 -0.14 -27.31
CA LEU A 283 0.09 1.31 -27.17
C LEU A 283 1.50 1.86 -26.90
N GLN A 284 1.83 2.97 -27.55
CA GLN A 284 3.01 3.78 -27.30
C GLN A 284 2.78 4.70 -26.09
N TYR A 285 3.87 5.21 -25.49
CA TYR A 285 3.77 6.07 -24.30
C TYR A 285 2.84 7.26 -24.49
N THR A 286 2.95 7.97 -25.62
CA THR A 286 2.11 9.14 -25.93
C THR A 286 0.63 8.79 -26.07
N GLU A 287 0.31 7.62 -26.61
CA GLU A 287 -1.07 7.13 -26.74
C GLU A 287 -1.64 6.76 -25.36
N MET A 288 -0.84 6.13 -24.50
CA MET A 288 -1.22 5.86 -23.11
C MET A 288 -1.53 7.16 -22.35
N MET A 289 -0.73 8.22 -22.55
CA MET A 289 -0.97 9.52 -21.91
C MET A 289 -2.26 10.17 -22.43
N ALA A 290 -2.47 10.18 -23.74
CA ALA A 290 -3.69 10.72 -24.34
C ALA A 290 -4.95 9.98 -23.86
N LEU A 291 -4.86 8.65 -23.73
CA LEU A 291 -5.96 7.84 -23.21
C LEU A 291 -6.25 8.15 -21.74
N ALA A 292 -5.22 8.30 -20.92
CA ALA A 292 -5.39 8.66 -19.51
C ALA A 292 -6.00 10.05 -19.32
N GLU A 293 -5.62 11.01 -20.16
CA GLU A 293 -6.22 12.35 -20.18
C GLU A 293 -7.69 12.29 -20.59
N LYS A 294 -8.00 11.58 -21.68
CA LYS A 294 -9.39 11.37 -22.14
C LYS A 294 -10.26 10.69 -21.08
N ALA A 295 -9.69 9.74 -20.35
CA ALA A 295 -10.36 9.02 -19.25
C ALA A 295 -10.40 9.82 -17.94
N ASN A 296 -9.89 11.05 -17.93
CA ASN A 296 -9.81 11.92 -16.76
C ASN A 296 -9.13 11.24 -15.55
N PHE A 297 -8.04 10.52 -15.80
CA PHE A 297 -7.39 9.70 -14.77
C PHE A 297 -6.90 10.52 -13.57
N ARG A 298 -6.49 11.78 -13.77
CA ARG A 298 -6.16 12.69 -12.66
C ARG A 298 -7.35 12.96 -11.75
N HIS A 299 -8.54 13.13 -12.31
CA HIS A 299 -9.76 13.28 -11.53
C HIS A 299 -10.08 12.01 -10.73
N ALA A 300 -9.90 10.83 -11.32
CA ALA A 300 -10.05 9.57 -10.59
C ALA A 300 -9.08 9.48 -9.39
N LEU A 301 -7.82 9.91 -9.55
CA LEU A 301 -6.84 10.00 -8.47
C LEU A 301 -7.25 11.01 -7.39
N TRP A 302 -7.82 12.16 -7.80
CA TRP A 302 -8.38 13.15 -6.89
C TRP A 302 -9.57 12.58 -6.10
N GLN A 303 -10.52 11.89 -6.75
CA GLN A 303 -11.66 11.23 -6.09
C GLN A 303 -11.19 10.23 -5.02
N MET A 304 -10.17 9.42 -5.33
CA MET A 304 -9.57 8.52 -4.33
C MET A 304 -8.94 9.28 -3.16
N GLY A 305 -8.20 10.36 -3.43
CA GLY A 305 -7.63 11.21 -2.37
C GLY A 305 -8.70 11.84 -1.48
N GLU A 306 -9.78 12.33 -2.07
CA GLU A 306 -10.94 12.89 -1.36
C GLU A 306 -11.65 11.86 -0.48
N ALA A 307 -11.82 10.63 -0.98
CA ALA A 307 -12.41 9.54 -0.20
C ALA A 307 -11.54 9.19 1.02
N ILE A 308 -10.22 9.05 0.81
CA ILE A 308 -9.27 8.81 1.91
C ILE A 308 -9.34 9.93 2.96
N ALA A 309 -9.34 11.20 2.53
CA ALA A 309 -9.42 12.34 3.44
C ALA A 309 -10.72 12.36 4.26
N LYS A 310 -11.86 12.02 3.63
CA LYS A 310 -13.15 11.86 4.33
C LYS A 310 -13.09 10.72 5.36
N THR A 311 -12.53 9.58 4.99
CA THR A 311 -12.35 8.45 5.92
C THR A 311 -11.46 8.84 7.10
N PHE A 312 -10.35 9.56 6.88
CA PHE A 312 -9.50 10.02 7.98
C PHE A 312 -10.23 10.98 8.91
N ALA A 313 -11.01 11.91 8.38
CA ALA A 313 -11.81 12.82 9.20
C ALA A 313 -12.83 12.07 10.06
N GLU A 314 -13.46 11.03 9.51
CA GLU A 314 -14.42 10.20 10.25
C GLU A 314 -13.74 9.33 11.32
N VAL A 315 -12.60 8.71 10.99
CA VAL A 315 -11.79 7.95 11.96
C VAL A 315 -11.33 8.87 13.10
N GLN A 316 -10.88 10.09 12.78
CA GLN A 316 -10.51 11.09 13.78
C GLN A 316 -11.69 11.46 14.70
N ARG A 317 -12.91 11.56 14.15
CA ARG A 317 -14.12 11.86 14.91
C ARG A 317 -14.47 10.71 15.88
N LEU A 318 -14.22 9.47 15.47
CA LEU A 318 -14.49 8.26 16.26
C LEU A 318 -13.40 7.97 17.30
N ALA A 319 -12.16 8.42 17.05
CA ALA A 319 -11.01 8.26 17.94
C ALA A 319 -10.28 9.60 18.18
N PRO A 320 -10.94 10.59 18.83
CA PRO A 320 -10.40 11.94 19.02
C PRO A 320 -9.05 11.95 19.77
N GLU A 321 -8.86 11.02 20.70
CA GLU A 321 -7.66 10.87 21.53
C GLU A 321 -6.38 10.56 20.75
N ILE A 322 -6.48 9.94 19.56
CA ILE A 322 -5.31 9.52 18.77
C ILE A 322 -4.50 10.73 18.27
N ALA A 323 -5.17 11.85 18.02
CA ALA A 323 -4.50 13.09 17.64
C ALA A 323 -4.18 14.02 18.82
N GLY A 324 -4.66 13.66 20.02
CA GLY A 324 -4.44 14.41 21.25
C GLY A 324 -3.06 14.20 21.88
N GLY A 325 -2.22 13.34 21.31
CA GLY A 325 -0.81 13.25 21.67
C GLY A 325 -0.07 14.48 21.16
N ASP A 326 0.05 15.47 22.04
CA ASP A 326 0.86 16.68 22.01
C ASP A 326 1.55 17.06 20.69
N ARG A 327 1.41 18.35 20.35
CA ARG A 327 2.49 19.10 19.70
C ARG A 327 3.80 18.69 20.37
N LEU A 328 4.55 17.76 19.76
CA LEU A 328 5.91 17.45 20.19
C LEU A 328 6.59 18.80 20.43
N ASP A 329 7.06 18.99 21.65
CA ASP A 329 7.67 20.18 22.24
C ASP A 329 8.86 20.67 21.42
N ARG A 330 8.61 21.11 20.19
CA ARG A 330 9.54 21.92 19.44
C ARG A 330 9.39 23.30 20.06
N PRO A 331 10.46 23.83 20.69
CA PRO A 331 10.41 25.19 21.20
C PRO A 331 9.90 26.08 20.07
N SER A 332 8.86 26.86 20.37
CA SER A 332 8.35 27.85 19.42
C SER A 332 9.51 28.77 19.00
N TRP A 333 9.36 29.48 17.89
CA TRP A 333 10.37 30.47 17.51
C TRP A 333 10.64 31.48 18.64
N ASP A 334 9.64 31.78 19.47
CA ASP A 334 9.79 32.61 20.67
C ASP A 334 10.56 31.92 21.80
N ASP A 335 10.41 30.61 21.97
CA ASP A 335 11.19 29.82 22.94
C ASP A 335 12.65 29.68 22.51
N LEU A 336 12.88 29.43 21.22
CA LEU A 336 14.22 29.45 20.62
C LEU A 336 14.86 30.84 20.73
N THR A 337 14.10 31.90 20.43
CA THR A 337 14.58 33.28 20.52
C THR A 337 14.92 33.67 21.96
N ARG A 338 14.13 33.23 22.95
CA ARG A 338 14.43 33.41 24.37
C ARG A 338 15.67 32.63 24.82
N GLN A 339 15.86 31.40 24.34
CA GLN A 339 17.05 30.59 24.66
C GLN A 339 18.32 31.11 23.97
N TRP A 340 18.20 31.63 22.75
CA TRP A 340 19.35 32.02 21.91
C TRP A 340 19.74 33.48 22.04
N ARG A 341 18.86 34.35 22.56
CA ARG A 341 19.27 35.67 23.06
C ARG A 341 20.09 35.48 24.32
N ARG A 342 21.42 35.42 24.17
CA ARG A 342 22.36 35.65 25.27
C ARG A 342 22.02 36.99 25.95
N ARG A 343 22.09 37.00 27.28
CA ARG A 343 22.09 38.24 28.08
C ARG A 343 23.22 39.15 27.66
#